data_AF-A0A963FIX1-F1
#
_entry.id   AF-A0A963FIX1-F1
#
_cell.length_a   1.000
_cell.length_b   1.000
_cell.length_c   1.000
_cell.angle_alpha   90.00
_cell.angle_beta   90.00
_cell.angle_gamma   90.00
#
_symmetry.space_group_name_H-M   'P 1'
#
loop_
_entity.id
_entity.type
_entity.pdbx_description
1 polymer ?
#
loop_
_entity_poly.entity_id
_entity_poly.type
_entity_poly.pdbx_seq_one_letter_code
_entity_poly.pdbx_strand_id
1 'polypeptide(L)' 'PDLFMKRVSEEGQWTLFSPDECPDLHDLTGQDFEAAYVAYEAKADRGEIKNFKRLKAADLWRKMLAM' A
#
# COMPACT_ATOMS: atom_id res chain seq x y z
N PRO A 1 1.62 -2.14 9.51
CA PRO A 1 1.23 -0.89 10.21
C PRO A 1 2.34 0.18 10.29
N ASP A 2 3.63 -0.22 10.31
CA ASP A 2 4.75 0.74 10.29
C ASP A 2 4.97 1.43 8.93
N LEU A 3 4.93 0.67 7.83
CA LEU A 3 5.24 1.19 6.49
C LEU A 3 4.30 2.31 6.06
N PHE A 4 3.00 2.20 6.37
CA PHE A 4 2.04 3.25 6.05
C PHE A 4 2.39 4.56 6.75
N MET A 5 2.69 4.51 8.05
CA MET A 5 3.07 5.70 8.82
C MET A 5 4.38 6.30 8.33
N LYS A 6 5.38 5.46 7.98
CA LYS A 6 6.62 5.93 7.32
C LYS A 6 6.30 6.69 6.03
N ARG A 7 5.48 6.12 5.14
CA ARG A 7 5.06 6.77 3.88
C ARG A 7 4.27 8.06 4.12
N VAL A 8 3.48 8.15 5.19
CA VAL A 8 2.79 9.41 5.58
C VAL A 8 3.82 10.47 5.97
N SER A 9 4.79 10.13 6.82
CA SER A 9 5.83 11.06 7.27
C SER A 9 6.77 11.50 6.15
N GLU A 10 7.06 10.63 5.19
CA GLU A 10 7.90 10.91 4.02
C GLU A 10 7.14 11.59 2.87
N GLU A 11 5.87 11.97 3.07
CA GLU A 11 4.99 12.51 2.02
C GLU A 11 4.89 11.61 0.77
N GLY A 12 5.11 10.31 0.96
CA GLY A 12 5.14 9.30 -0.07
C GLY A 12 3.76 8.93 -0.60
N GLN A 13 3.79 8.09 -1.63
CA GLN A 13 2.58 7.49 -2.18
C GLN A 13 2.24 6.18 -1.47
N TRP A 14 0.94 5.91 -1.42
CA TRP A 14 0.36 4.66 -0.97
C TRP A 14 -0.49 4.07 -2.10
N THR A 15 -0.25 2.80 -2.39
CA THR A 15 -1.00 2.01 -3.34
C THR A 15 -2.03 1.14 -2.60
N LEU A 16 -3.30 1.29 -2.95
CA LEU A 16 -4.38 0.41 -2.52
C LEU A 16 -4.49 -0.74 -3.50
N PHE A 17 -4.47 -1.95 -2.97
CA PHE A 17 -4.65 -3.19 -3.72
C PHE A 17 -6.02 -3.80 -3.42
N SER A 18 -6.57 -4.50 -4.41
CA SER A 18 -7.72 -5.37 -4.17
C SER A 18 -7.25 -6.62 -3.39
N PRO A 19 -7.97 -7.07 -2.36
CA PRO A 19 -7.62 -8.29 -1.63
C PRO A 19 -7.64 -9.55 -2.53
N ASP A 20 -8.38 -9.51 -3.64
CA ASP A 20 -8.42 -10.59 -4.64
C ASP A 20 -7.09 -10.75 -5.39
N GLU A 21 -6.42 -9.63 -5.71
CA GLU A 21 -5.11 -9.64 -6.41
C GLU A 21 -3.93 -9.80 -5.44
N CYS A 22 -4.14 -9.53 -4.16
CA CYS A 22 -3.11 -9.56 -3.11
C CYS A 22 -3.62 -10.27 -1.85
N PRO A 23 -3.99 -11.57 -1.95
CA PRO A 23 -4.55 -12.30 -0.82
C PRO A 23 -3.54 -12.45 0.31
N ASP A 24 -2.27 -12.66 0.03
CA ASP A 24 -1.27 -12.91 1.09
C ASP A 24 -0.91 -11.65 1.90
N LEU A 25 -1.24 -10.46 1.39
CA LEU A 25 -0.79 -9.20 1.97
C LEU A 25 -1.39 -8.93 3.36
N HIS A 26 -2.55 -9.50 3.68
CA HIS A 26 -3.21 -9.32 4.98
C HIS A 26 -2.69 -10.28 6.06
N ASP A 27 -2.09 -11.41 5.66
CA ASP A 27 -1.47 -12.37 6.58
C ASP A 27 -0.05 -11.96 7.00
N LEU A 28 0.62 -11.17 6.16
CA LEU A 28 1.99 -10.73 6.40
C LEU A 28 2.06 -9.51 7.34
N THR A 29 3.11 -9.46 8.16
CA THR A 29 3.37 -8.34 9.08
C THR A 29 4.86 -7.97 9.09
N GLY A 30 5.20 -6.79 9.60
CA GLY A 30 6.59 -6.35 9.74
C GLY A 30 7.33 -6.22 8.40
N GLN A 31 8.53 -6.79 8.33
CA GLN A 31 9.41 -6.71 7.15
C GLN A 31 8.87 -7.52 5.97
N ASP A 32 8.21 -8.66 6.23
CA ASP A 32 7.64 -9.50 5.17
C ASP A 32 6.50 -8.77 4.45
N PHE A 33 5.67 -8.04 5.21
CA PHE A 33 4.66 -7.15 4.64
C PHE A 33 5.30 -6.08 3.75
N GLU A 34 6.36 -5.43 4.23
CA GLU A 34 7.02 -4.36 3.48
C GLU A 34 7.63 -4.87 2.17
N ALA A 35 8.31 -6.02 2.21
CA ALA A 35 8.88 -6.67 1.04
C ALA A 35 7.79 -7.09 0.03
N ALA A 36 6.73 -7.75 0.50
CA ALA A 36 5.62 -8.17 -0.35
C ALA A 36 4.90 -6.95 -0.96
N TYR A 37 4.62 -5.93 -0.16
CA TYR A 37 3.96 -4.70 -0.61
C TYR A 37 4.72 -4.02 -1.74
N VAL A 38 6.03 -3.83 -1.59
CA VAL A 38 6.88 -3.24 -2.64
C VAL A 38 6.91 -4.13 -3.89
N ALA A 39 6.92 -5.46 -3.73
CA ALA A 39 6.85 -6.38 -4.86
C ALA A 39 5.52 -6.27 -5.63
N TYR A 40 4.39 -6.08 -4.93
CA TYR A 40 3.09 -5.83 -5.57
C TYR A 40 3.03 -4.44 -6.22
N GLU A 41 3.63 -3.40 -5.62
CA GLU A 41 3.74 -2.09 -6.29
C GLU A 41 4.48 -2.23 -7.62
N ALA A 42 5.58 -2.98 -7.64
CA ALA A 42 6.33 -3.24 -8.87
C ALA A 42 5.53 -4.08 -9.90
N LYS A 43 4.73 -5.06 -9.44
CA LYS A 43 3.80 -5.81 -10.33
C LYS A 43 2.73 -4.89 -10.94
N ALA A 44 2.19 -3.96 -10.15
CA ALA A 44 1.25 -2.95 -10.63
C ALA A 44 1.89 -2.03 -11.67
N ASP A 45 3.12 -1.57 -11.43
CA ASP A 45 3.84 -0.72 -12.40
C ASP A 45 4.18 -1.48 -13.70
N ARG A 46 4.35 -2.81 -13.63
CA ARG A 46 4.49 -3.68 -14.82
C ARG A 46 3.17 -3.98 -15.54
N GLY A 47 2.04 -3.56 -14.99
CA GLY A 47 0.70 -3.82 -15.55
C GLY A 47 0.17 -5.23 -15.30
N GLU A 48 0.79 -5.99 -14.39
CA GLU A 48 0.31 -7.32 -13.97
C GLU A 48 -0.91 -7.21 -13.05
N ILE A 49 -0.96 -6.15 -12.23
CA ILE A 49 -2.10 -5.81 -11.39
C ILE A 49 -2.86 -4.68 -12.06
N LYS A 50 -4.14 -4.91 -12.35
CA LYS A 50 -4.97 -3.91 -13.05
C LYS A 50 -5.80 -3.08 -12.08
N ASN A 51 -6.24 -3.67 -10.96
CA ASN A 51 -7.06 -2.97 -9.97
C ASN A 51 -6.18 -2.51 -8.81
N PHE A 52 -5.45 -1.43 -9.05
CA PHE A 52 -4.76 -0.70 -8.00
C PHE A 52 -5.12 0.78 -8.04
N LYS A 53 -4.99 1.45 -6.90
CA LYS A 53 -5.17 2.90 -6.81
C LYS A 53 -4.04 3.51 -6.02
N ARG A 54 -3.25 4.37 -6.68
CA ARG A 54 -2.16 5.12 -6.03
C ARG A 54 -2.63 6.52 -5.63
N LEU A 55 -2.37 6.88 -4.38
CA LEU A 55 -2.71 8.18 -3.81
C LEU A 55 -1.63 8.61 -2.81
N LYS A 56 -1.62 9.86 -2.38
CA LYS A 56 -0.69 10.28 -1.33
C LYS A 56 -1.08 9.63 0.00
N ALA A 57 -0.10 9.09 0.72
CA ALA A 57 -0.33 8.48 2.02
C ALA A 57 -0.94 9.48 3.01
N ALA A 58 -0.47 10.74 2.98
CA ALA A 58 -0.98 11.82 3.80
C ALA A 58 -2.47 12.13 3.54
N ASP A 59 -2.94 12.09 2.28
CA ASP A 59 -4.35 12.31 1.95
C ASP A 59 -5.23 11.17 2.48
N LEU A 60 -4.77 9.92 2.38
CA LEU A 60 -5.48 8.78 2.94
C LEU A 60 -5.55 8.86 4.47
N TRP A 61 -4.44 9.21 5.12
CA TRP A 61 -4.38 9.37 6.56
C TRP A 61 -5.33 10.46 7.07
N ARG A 62 -5.33 11.63 6.42
CA ARG A 62 -6.28 12.72 6.75
C ARG A 62 -7.73 12.27 6.61
N LYS A 63 -8.07 11.51 5.57
CA LYS A 63 -9.42 10.95 5.38
C LYS A 63 -9.83 9.95 6.47
N MET A 64 -8.89 9.13 6.95
CA MET A 64 -9.14 8.19 8.05
C MET A 64 -9.39 8.92 9.38
N LEU A 65 -8.70 10.04 9.61
CA LEU A 65 -8.84 10.83 10.84
C LEU A 65 -10.05 11.76 10.84
N ALA A 66 -10.50 12.22 9.67
CA ALA A 66 -11.62 13.16 9.54
C ALA A 66 -13.00 12.47 9.57
N MET A 67 -13.04 11.15 9.76
CA MET A 67 -14.26 10.35 9.79
C MET A 67 -14.75 10.09 11.22
#